data_AF-A0A936WV30-F1
#
_entry.id   AF-A0A936WV30-F1
#
_cell.length_a   1.000
_cell.length_b   1.000
_cell.length_c   1.000
_cell.angle_alpha   90.00
_cell.angle_beta   90.00
_cell.angle_gamma   90.00
#
_symmetry.space_group_name_H-M   'P 1'
#
loop_
_entity.id
_entity.type
_entity.pdbx_description
1 polymer ?
#
loop_
_entity_poly.entity_id
_entity_poly.type
_entity_poly.pdbx_seq_one_letter_code
_entity_poly.pdbx_strand_id
1 'polypeptide(L)'
;MRTHFLASLIGLCSSVCGVCQPAVIAWQQCHGGSLQEEPWGFEHTADGGYVMVGQTQSNDLEVSGNHGGWDVWVVKFDADLGLQWQQCYGGSLHDLEGLFNKPAMEDT
;
A
#
# COMPACT_ATOMS: atom_id res chain seq x y z
N MET A 1 -8.32 -28.24 -51.93
CA MET A 1 -7.83 -29.12 -50.84
C MET A 1 -6.52 -28.54 -50.35
N ARG A 2 -6.41 -28.39 -49.03
CA ARG A 2 -5.50 -27.49 -48.31
C ARG A 2 -4.03 -27.95 -48.44
N THR A 3 -3.17 -27.06 -48.92
CA THR A 3 -1.71 -27.18 -48.86
C THR A 3 -1.23 -26.79 -47.47
N HIS A 4 -0.48 -27.70 -46.84
CA HIS A 4 0.13 -27.50 -45.53
C HIS A 4 1.33 -26.55 -45.66
N PHE A 5 1.30 -25.43 -44.92
CA PHE A 5 2.48 -24.64 -44.60
C PHE A 5 2.82 -24.87 -43.14
N LEU A 6 3.92 -25.61 -42.88
CA LEU A 6 4.61 -25.59 -41.60
C LEU A 6 5.69 -24.52 -41.70
N ALA A 7 5.43 -23.34 -41.16
CA ALA A 7 6.44 -22.30 -40.89
C ALA A 7 6.81 -22.44 -39.40
N SER A 8 7.90 -23.15 -39.13
CA SER A 8 9.21 -22.57 -38.80
C SER A 8 9.21 -21.90 -37.42
N LEU A 9 9.87 -22.59 -36.50
CA LEU A 9 10.29 -22.17 -35.17
C LEU A 9 10.80 -20.72 -35.19
N ILE A 10 10.11 -19.80 -34.51
CA ILE A 10 10.68 -18.48 -34.19
C ILE A 10 11.58 -18.69 -32.99
N GLY A 11 12.85 -18.95 -33.31
CA GLY A 11 13.95 -18.82 -32.37
C GLY A 11 14.19 -17.35 -32.02
N LEU A 12 14.46 -17.13 -30.73
CA LEU A 12 15.28 -16.05 -30.18
C LEU A 12 14.76 -14.62 -30.42
N CYS A 13 13.86 -14.17 -29.54
CA CYS A 13 13.70 -12.75 -29.27
C CYS A 13 14.19 -12.45 -27.85
N SER A 14 15.36 -11.81 -27.81
CA SER A 14 15.79 -10.88 -26.77
C SER A 14 16.21 -11.45 -25.41
N SER A 15 17.45 -11.90 -25.32
CA SER A 15 18.27 -11.56 -24.14
C SER A 15 18.37 -10.04 -24.09
N VAL A 16 17.40 -9.40 -23.43
CA VAL A 16 17.43 -7.95 -23.21
C VAL A 16 18.63 -7.70 -22.31
N CYS A 17 19.65 -7.07 -22.88
CA CYS A 17 20.77 -6.50 -22.15
C CYS A 17 20.22 -5.74 -20.95
N GLY A 18 20.79 -5.97 -19.77
CA GLY A 18 20.42 -5.34 -18.50
C GLY A 18 20.49 -3.83 -18.57
N VAL A 19 19.44 -3.21 -19.08
CA VAL A 19 19.07 -1.84 -18.76
C VAL A 19 18.49 -1.90 -17.35
N CYS A 20 19.18 -1.28 -16.41
CA CYS A 20 18.54 -0.70 -15.23
C CYS A 20 17.29 0.01 -15.74
N GLN A 21 16.10 -0.57 -15.52
CA GLN A 21 14.86 0.09 -15.89
C GLN A 21 14.89 1.45 -15.19
N PRO A 22 14.59 2.57 -15.88
CA PRO A 22 14.46 3.84 -15.18
C PRO A 22 13.47 3.63 -14.04
N ALA A 23 13.78 4.18 -12.86
CA ALA A 23 12.90 4.13 -11.69
C ALA A 23 11.63 4.94 -12.00
N VAL A 24 10.76 4.36 -12.80
CA VAL A 24 9.44 4.84 -13.16
C VAL A 24 8.47 4.10 -12.28
N ILE A 25 7.57 4.83 -11.65
CA ILE A 25 6.48 4.25 -10.87
C ILE A 25 5.63 3.45 -11.86
N ALA A 26 5.69 2.11 -11.76
CA ALA A 26 4.92 1.24 -12.63
C ALA A 26 3.41 1.38 -12.37
N TRP A 27 3.04 1.64 -11.11
CA TRP A 27 1.67 1.74 -10.65
C TRP A 27 1.60 2.41 -9.27
N GLN A 28 0.48 3.08 -8.97
CA GLN A 28 0.19 3.68 -7.66
C GLN A 28 -1.32 3.69 -7.38
N GLN A 29 -1.72 3.65 -6.10
CA GLN A 29 -3.08 3.87 -5.63
C GLN A 29 -3.10 4.79 -4.42
N CYS A 30 -4.22 5.50 -4.25
CA CYS A 30 -4.52 6.29 -3.06
C CYS A 30 -5.65 5.60 -2.31
N HIS A 31 -5.45 5.34 -1.02
CA HIS A 31 -6.44 4.76 -0.11
C HIS A 31 -6.59 5.67 1.09
N GLY A 32 -7.82 6.01 1.48
CA GLY A 32 -8.06 6.93 2.60
C GLY A 32 -9.49 7.47 2.66
N GLY A 33 -9.65 8.59 3.34
CA GLY A 33 -10.94 9.27 3.49
C GLY A 33 -10.91 10.71 2.99
N SER A 34 -11.92 11.49 3.38
CA SER A 34 -12.00 12.91 3.01
C SER A 34 -11.13 13.82 3.88
N LEU A 35 -10.64 13.33 5.02
CA LEU A 35 -9.80 14.04 5.96
C LEU A 35 -8.34 13.56 5.85
N GLN A 36 -7.61 13.58 6.96
CA GLN A 36 -6.16 13.32 6.97
C GLN A 36 -5.87 11.90 7.45
N GLU A 37 -5.02 11.20 6.70
CA GLU A 37 -4.41 9.94 7.07
C GLU A 37 -2.89 10.10 7.15
N GLU A 38 -2.29 9.55 8.19
CA GLU A 38 -0.84 9.52 8.34
C GLU A 38 -0.36 8.07 8.49
N PRO A 39 0.17 7.47 7.41
CA PRO A 39 0.78 6.15 7.50
C PRO A 39 2.10 6.23 8.27
N TRP A 40 2.34 5.25 9.13
CA TRP A 40 3.59 5.13 9.90
C TRP A 40 4.45 3.98 9.45
N GLY A 41 3.82 2.89 9.02
CA GLY A 41 4.52 1.69 8.61
C GLY A 41 3.74 0.94 7.55
N PHE A 42 4.49 0.24 6.71
CA PHE A 42 3.97 -0.61 5.65
C PHE A 42 4.87 -1.83 5.53
N GLU A 43 4.29 -3.03 5.57
CA GLU A 43 5.05 -4.28 5.58
C GLU A 43 4.39 -5.34 4.71
N HIS A 44 5.18 -6.19 4.07
CA HIS A 44 4.68 -7.32 3.29
C HIS A 44 4.22 -8.45 4.21
N THR A 45 3.14 -9.12 3.83
CA THR A 45 2.66 -10.30 4.56
C THR A 45 3.08 -11.60 3.87
N ALA A 46 3.18 -12.68 4.65
CA ALA A 46 3.62 -13.99 4.15
C ALA A 46 2.67 -14.61 3.10
N ASP A 47 1.42 -14.15 3.05
CA ASP A 47 0.43 -14.53 2.04
C ASP A 47 0.48 -13.67 0.76
N GLY A 48 1.50 -12.81 0.62
CA GLY A 48 1.74 -12.01 -0.59
C GLY A 48 0.98 -10.68 -0.64
N GLY A 49 0.28 -10.32 0.44
CA GLY A 49 -0.37 -9.02 0.60
C GLY A 49 0.51 -8.01 1.32
N TYR A 50 -0.13 -6.97 1.84
CA TYR A 50 0.51 -5.88 2.55
C TYR A 50 -0.32 -5.46 3.76
N VAL A 51 0.34 -4.98 4.80
CA VAL A 51 -0.31 -4.34 5.95
C VAL A 51 0.26 -2.96 6.14
N MET A 52 -0.64 -1.99 6.31
CA MET A 52 -0.34 -0.62 6.68
C MET A 52 -0.84 -0.35 8.10
N VAL A 53 -0.06 0.40 8.86
CA VAL A 53 -0.49 0.99 10.14
C VAL A 53 -0.24 2.47 10.09
N GLY A 54 -1.20 3.24 10.56
CA GLY A 54 -1.11 4.69 10.67
C GLY A 54 -2.19 5.23 11.59
N GLN A 55 -2.50 6.51 11.41
CA GLN A 55 -3.63 7.16 12.05
C GLN A 55 -4.55 7.80 11.00
N THR A 56 -5.83 7.91 11.31
CA THR A 56 -6.82 8.55 10.45
C THR A 56 -7.73 9.46 11.26
N GLN A 57 -8.06 10.60 10.67
CA GLN A 57 -9.13 11.47 11.13
C GLN A 57 -10.45 11.21 10.38
N SER A 58 -10.38 10.48 9.26
CA SER A 58 -11.53 10.20 8.41
C SER A 58 -12.43 9.11 8.99
N ASN A 59 -13.68 9.11 8.51
CA ASN A 59 -14.64 8.04 8.80
C ASN A 59 -15.56 7.80 7.58
N ASP A 60 -15.02 8.02 6.40
CA ASP A 60 -15.71 7.93 5.12
C ASP A 60 -14.81 7.33 4.02
N LEU A 61 -15.43 7.07 2.86
CA LEU A 61 -14.82 6.36 1.72
C LEU A 61 -14.36 4.95 2.11
N GLU A 62 -13.06 4.70 2.17
CA GLU A 62 -12.51 3.41 2.57
C GLU A 62 -12.33 3.29 4.09
N VAL A 63 -12.21 4.42 4.80
CA VAL A 63 -12.03 4.43 6.26
C VAL A 63 -13.37 4.28 6.94
N SER A 64 -13.50 3.31 7.83
CA SER A 64 -14.72 3.17 8.63
C SER A 64 -14.44 2.72 10.06
N GLY A 65 -15.27 3.20 10.98
CA GLY A 65 -15.21 2.87 12.39
C GLY A 65 -14.28 3.77 13.21
N ASN A 66 -13.92 4.95 12.70
CA ASN A 66 -13.26 5.97 13.51
C ASN A 66 -14.25 6.50 14.57
N HIS A 67 -13.81 6.56 15.81
CA HIS A 67 -14.62 6.90 16.99
C HIS A 67 -14.57 8.41 17.34
N GLY A 68 -13.76 9.19 16.62
CA GLY A 68 -13.67 10.65 16.69
C GLY A 68 -12.25 11.13 17.01
N GLY A 69 -11.81 12.23 16.39
CA GLY A 69 -10.42 12.68 16.54
C GLY A 69 -9.50 11.84 15.64
N TRP A 70 -8.35 11.41 16.19
CA TRP A 70 -7.37 10.59 15.48
C TRP A 70 -7.31 9.20 16.10
N ASP A 71 -7.74 8.22 15.32
CA ASP A 71 -7.72 6.80 15.68
C ASP A 71 -6.58 6.08 14.94
N VAL A 72 -6.07 5.00 15.54
CA VAL A 72 -5.15 4.08 14.84
C VAL A 72 -5.91 3.44 13.69
N TRP A 73 -5.36 3.49 12.49
CA TRP A 73 -5.89 2.80 11.32
C TRP A 73 -4.97 1.65 10.92
N VAL A 74 -5.50 0.43 10.94
CA VAL A 74 -4.80 -0.77 10.47
C VAL A 74 -5.52 -1.30 9.24
N VAL A 75 -4.76 -1.48 8.16
CA VAL A 75 -5.30 -1.87 6.86
C VAL A 75 -4.52 -3.04 6.31
N LYS A 76 -5.24 -4.04 5.78
CA LYS A 76 -4.63 -5.12 5.00
C LYS A 76 -5.08 -5.03 3.56
N PHE A 77 -4.10 -5.14 2.67
CA PHE A 77 -4.28 -5.23 1.23
C PHE A 77 -3.85 -6.61 0.71
N ASP A 78 -4.38 -7.01 -0.44
CA ASP A 78 -3.86 -8.13 -1.23
C ASP A 78 -2.66 -7.72 -2.09
N ALA A 79 -2.16 -8.65 -2.91
CA ALA A 79 -1.00 -8.45 -3.77
C ALA A 79 -1.19 -7.36 -4.84
N ASP A 80 -2.45 -7.12 -5.25
CA ASP A 80 -2.83 -6.11 -6.24
C ASP A 80 -3.26 -4.79 -5.56
N LEU A 81 -2.98 -4.67 -4.25
CA LEU A 81 -3.33 -3.55 -3.37
C LEU A 81 -4.84 -3.31 -3.27
N GLY A 82 -5.64 -4.36 -3.49
CA GLY A 82 -7.05 -4.40 -3.16
C GLY A 82 -7.26 -4.49 -1.65
N LEU A 83 -8.17 -3.66 -1.11
CA LEU A 83 -8.51 -3.66 0.30
C LEU A 83 -9.16 -4.99 0.71
N GLN A 84 -8.54 -5.71 1.64
CA GLN A 84 -9.05 -6.98 2.18
C GLN A 84 -9.85 -6.76 3.47
N TRP A 85 -9.29 -5.97 4.39
CA TRP A 85 -9.97 -5.51 5.59
C TRP A 85 -9.30 -4.26 6.14
N GLN A 86 -10.04 -3.50 6.93
CA GLN A 86 -9.52 -2.36 7.69
C GLN A 86 -10.19 -2.30 9.05
N GLN A 87 -9.47 -1.75 10.02
CA GLN A 87 -9.98 -1.57 11.38
C GLN A 87 -9.41 -0.27 11.96
N CYS A 88 -10.30 0.52 12.56
CA CYS A 88 -9.91 1.65 13.40
C CYS A 88 -9.89 1.22 14.87
N TYR A 89 -8.85 1.63 15.59
CA TYR A 89 -8.72 1.42 17.03
C TYR A 89 -8.50 2.77 17.71
N GLY A 90 -9.39 3.13 18.62
CA GLY A 90 -9.30 4.37 19.36
C GLY A 90 -10.56 4.66 20.19
N GLY A 91 -10.72 5.91 20.57
CA GLY A 91 -11.82 6.47 21.36
C GLY A 91 -12.34 7.77 20.76
N SER A 92 -13.07 8.57 21.55
CA SER A 92 -13.68 9.81 21.01
C SER A 92 -12.73 11.01 20.92
N LEU A 93 -11.43 10.82 21.20
CA LEU A 93 -10.42 11.87 21.30
C LEU A 93 -9.18 11.47 20.48
N HIS A 94 -8.12 12.28 20.52
CA HIS A 94 -6.86 11.97 19.85
C HIS A 94 -6.07 10.97 20.70
N ASP A 95 -5.94 9.71 20.25
CA ASP A 95 -5.28 8.68 21.08
C ASP A 95 -3.74 8.69 20.98
N LEU A 96 -3.19 9.35 19.95
CA LEU A 96 -1.77 9.17 19.59
C LEU A 96 -0.96 10.47 19.47
N GLU A 97 -1.55 11.64 19.78
CA GLU A 97 -0.93 12.96 19.61
C GLU A 97 0.42 13.15 20.36
N GLY A 98 0.76 12.26 21.32
CA GLY A 98 1.94 12.40 22.18
C GLY A 98 3.11 11.42 21.94
N LEU A 99 2.96 10.39 21.10
CA LEU A 99 3.97 9.31 21.02
C LEU A 99 5.12 9.59 20.04
N PHE A 100 4.92 10.47 19.06
CA PHE A 100 5.87 10.71 17.97
C PHE A 100 6.39 12.15 17.85
N ASN A 101 5.93 13.10 18.66
CA ASN A 101 6.58 14.41 18.81
C ASN A 101 7.77 14.35 19.78
N LYS A 102 8.59 13.30 19.68
CA LYS A 102 9.89 13.29 20.35
C LYS A 102 10.81 14.13 19.48
N PRO A 103 11.40 15.24 19.96
CA PRO A 103 12.44 15.91 19.20
C PRO A 103 13.48 14.85 18.85
N ALA A 104 13.90 14.85 17.58
CA ALA A 104 14.88 13.90 17.07
C ALA A 104 16.00 13.76 18.11
N MET A 105 16.24 12.53 18.57
CA MET A 105 17.31 12.23 19.51
C MET A 105 18.59 12.86 18.96
N GLU A 106 19.10 13.88 19.64
CA GLU A 106 20.45 14.39 19.39
C GLU A 106 21.41 13.26 19.76
N ASP A 107 22.04 12.70 18.74
CA ASP A 107 23.11 11.72 18.84
C ASP A 107 24.23 12.31 19.71
N THR A 108 24.46 11.75 20.90
CA THR A 108 25.61 12.05 21.77
C THR A 108 26.22 10.75 22.29
#